data_AF-A0AA50XZB8-F1
#
_entry.id   AF-A0AA50XZB8-F1
#
_cell.length_a   1.000
_cell.length_b   1.000
_cell.length_c   1.000
_cell.angle_alpha   90.00
_cell.angle_beta   90.00
_cell.angle_gamma   90.00
#
_symmetry.space_group_name_H-M   'P 1'
#
loop_
_entity.id
_entity.type
_entity.pdbx_description
1 polymer ?
#
loop_
_entity_poly.entity_id
_entity_poly.type
_entity_poly.pdbx_seq_one_letter_code
_entity_poly.pdbx_strand_id
1 'polypeptide(L)'
;DSDWFNLQIPDSPEVNQATKNALPPDRIMEGIRNKLHVEISVRTEDGDEMVLELWTLSLEESQFDTTLRAMNTVYYRMGILLKSLITIT
;
A
#
# COMPACT_ATOMS: atom_id res chain seq x y z
N ASP A 1 -2.28 0.88 21.01
CA ASP A 1 -1.01 0.36 20.47
C ASP A 1 -1.29 -0.63 19.36
N SER A 2 -1.34 -0.15 18.12
CA SER A 2 -1.61 -0.93 16.92
C SER A 2 -0.44 -0.78 15.94
N ASP A 3 0.77 -1.02 16.44
CA ASP A 3 1.99 -0.94 15.65
C ASP A 3 2.12 -2.23 14.82
N TRP A 4 1.64 -2.17 13.58
CA TRP A 4 1.77 -3.28 12.63
C TRP A 4 3.19 -3.33 12.06
N PHE A 5 3.67 -4.54 11.79
CA PHE A 5 4.98 -4.83 11.21
C PHE A 5 6.18 -4.29 12.00
N ASN A 6 6.00 -4.06 13.32
CA ASN A 6 6.98 -3.44 14.21
C ASN A 6 7.45 -2.07 13.73
N LEU A 7 6.54 -1.29 13.15
CA LEU A 7 6.78 0.07 12.66
C LEU A 7 5.81 1.04 13.33
N GLN A 8 6.34 2.19 13.72
CA GLN A 8 5.55 3.29 14.26
C GLN A 8 5.31 4.31 13.15
N ILE A 9 4.20 4.12 12.43
CA ILE A 9 3.76 5.02 11.36
C ILE A 9 2.42 5.62 11.80
N PRO A 10 2.34 6.92 12.10
CA PRO A 10 1.10 7.52 12.51
C PRO A 10 0.10 7.55 11.35
N ASP A 11 -1.11 7.12 11.64
CA ASP A 11 -2.22 7.13 10.69
C ASP A 11 -2.77 8.55 10.48
N SER A 12 -3.03 8.92 9.21
CA SER A 12 -3.84 10.09 8.87
C SER A 12 -5.31 9.66 8.67
N PRO A 13 -6.28 10.26 9.41
CA PRO A 13 -7.69 9.93 9.25
C PRO A 13 -8.22 10.11 7.83
N GLU A 14 -7.77 11.16 7.13
CA GLU A 14 -8.20 11.48 5.77
C GLU A 14 -7.69 10.45 4.77
N VAL A 15 -6.40 10.07 4.87
CA VAL A 15 -5.78 9.03 4.04
C VAL A 15 -6.44 7.69 4.31
N ASN A 16 -6.73 7.36 5.56
CA ASN A 16 -7.41 6.13 5.93
C ASN A 16 -8.84 6.06 5.37
N GLN A 17 -9.57 7.18 5.38
CA GLN A 17 -10.90 7.23 4.79
C GLN A 17 -10.84 7.08 3.26
N ALA A 18 -9.93 7.79 2.58
CA ALA A 18 -9.73 7.65 1.14
C ALA A 18 -9.33 6.21 0.77
N THR A 19 -8.44 5.60 1.54
CA THR A 19 -8.02 4.20 1.37
C THR A 19 -9.19 3.25 1.52
N LYS A 20 -10.04 3.41 2.55
CA LYS A 20 -11.24 2.57 2.72
C LYS A 20 -12.27 2.76 1.61
N ASN A 21 -12.37 3.96 1.04
CA ASN A 21 -13.27 4.22 -0.09
C ASN A 21 -12.76 3.54 -1.37
N ALA A 22 -11.45 3.62 -1.64
CA ALA A 22 -10.82 3.00 -2.79
C ALA A 22 -10.67 1.48 -2.65
N LEU A 23 -10.49 0.99 -1.42
CA LEU A 23 -10.26 -0.40 -1.08
C LEU A 23 -11.19 -0.83 0.08
N PRO A 24 -12.49 -1.07 -0.20
CA PRO A 24 -13.46 -1.46 0.81
C PRO A 24 -13.04 -2.72 1.58
N PRO A 25 -13.27 -2.81 2.90
CA PRO A 25 -12.83 -3.94 3.73
C PRO A 25 -13.30 -5.32 3.24
N ASP A 26 -14.50 -5.40 2.67
CA ASP A 26 -15.10 -6.61 2.12
C ASP A 26 -14.50 -7.02 0.75
N ARG A 27 -13.73 -6.14 0.11
CA ARG A 27 -13.14 -6.34 -1.23
C ARG A 27 -11.65 -6.05 -1.32
N ILE A 28 -10.95 -5.99 -0.19
CA ILE A 28 -9.50 -5.70 -0.14
C ILE A 28 -8.70 -6.59 -1.10
N MET A 29 -8.95 -7.91 -1.08
CA MET A 29 -8.19 -8.85 -1.91
C MET A 29 -8.48 -8.68 -3.41
N GLU A 30 -9.73 -8.36 -3.77
CA GLU A 30 -10.11 -8.08 -5.15
C GLU A 30 -9.43 -6.79 -5.65
N GLY A 31 -9.45 -5.73 -4.83
CA GLY A 31 -8.81 -4.46 -5.18
C GLY A 31 -7.29 -4.57 -5.33
N ILE A 32 -6.61 -5.30 -4.43
CA ILE A 32 -5.15 -5.52 -4.56
C ILE A 32 -4.82 -6.37 -5.80
N ARG A 33 -5.64 -7.38 -6.13
CA ARG A 33 -5.50 -8.16 -7.37
C ARG A 33 -5.66 -7.30 -8.62
N ASN A 34 -6.59 -6.35 -8.58
CA ASN A 34 -6.79 -5.36 -9.64
C ASN A 34 -5.76 -4.22 -9.62
N LYS A 35 -4.68 -4.36 -8.82
CA LYS A 35 -3.62 -3.39 -8.56
C LYS A 35 -4.13 -2.14 -7.83
N LEU A 36 -3.55 -1.89 -6.67
CA LEU A 36 -3.75 -0.63 -5.96
C LEU A 36 -2.75 0.40 -6.52
N HIS A 37 -3.28 1.53 -6.99
CA HIS A 37 -2.49 2.65 -7.47
C HIS A 37 -2.58 3.82 -6.49
N VAL A 38 -1.43 4.43 -6.18
CA VAL A 38 -1.33 5.71 -5.48
C VAL A 38 -0.63 6.68 -6.43
N GLU A 39 -1.39 7.65 -6.91
CA GLU A 39 -0.91 8.70 -7.81
C GLU A 39 -0.50 9.93 -7.00
N ILE A 40 0.66 10.47 -7.30
CA ILE A 40 1.13 11.75 -6.77
C ILE A 40 1.13 12.75 -7.92
N SER A 41 0.24 13.73 -7.85
CA SER A 41 0.12 14.80 -8.85
C SER A 41 0.45 16.16 -8.23
N VAL A 42 0.86 17.09 -9.10
CA VAL A 42 0.93 18.52 -8.77
C VAL A 42 -0.14 19.25 -9.56
N ARG A 43 -0.83 20.18 -8.91
CA ARG A 43 -1.78 21.10 -9.56
C ARG A 43 -1.30 22.53 -9.41
N THR A 44 -1.21 23.26 -10.52
CA THR A 44 -0.82 24.67 -10.56
C THR A 44 -2.00 25.58 -10.22
N GLU A 45 -1.74 26.86 -9.92
CA GLU A 45 -2.78 27.84 -9.56
C GLU A 45 -3.75 28.13 -10.71
N ASP A 46 -3.29 28.01 -11.95
CA ASP A 46 -4.09 28.13 -13.17
C ASP A 46 -4.84 26.83 -13.53
N GLY A 47 -4.69 25.78 -12.72
CA GLY A 47 -5.50 24.56 -12.77
C GLY A 47 -4.93 23.43 -13.59
N ASP A 48 -3.73 23.58 -14.17
CA ASP A 48 -3.04 22.49 -14.85
C ASP A 48 -2.62 21.42 -13.83
N GLU A 49 -2.75 20.16 -14.21
CA GLU A 49 -2.39 19.02 -13.38
C GLU A 49 -1.40 18.11 -14.09
N MET A 50 -0.38 17.66 -13.36
CA MET A 50 0.64 16.76 -13.87
C MET A 50 0.91 15.64 -12.88
N VAL A 51 0.83 14.40 -13.36
CA VAL A 51 1.23 13.22 -12.59
C VAL A 51 2.76 13.16 -12.50
N LEU A 52 3.26 13.14 -11.26
CA LEU A 52 4.70 13.04 -10.97
C LEU A 52 5.11 11.59 -10.77
N GLU A 53 4.31 10.85 -10.00
CA GLU A 53 4.61 9.47 -9.62
C GLU A 53 3.34 8.61 -9.63
N LEU A 54 3.51 7.34 -9.97
CA LEU A 54 2.47 6.33 -9.88
C LEU A 54 3.02 5.10 -9.15
N TRP A 55 2.67 4.97 -7.88
CA TRP A 55 3.03 3.81 -7.07
C TRP A 55 2.01 2.71 -7.26
N THR A 56 2.50 1.48 -7.45
CA THR A 56 1.64 0.32 -7.69
C THR A 56 1.92 -0.79 -6.68
N LEU A 57 0.91 -1.20 -5.92
CA LEU A 57 0.92 -2.42 -5.13
C LEU A 57 0.09 -3.48 -5.85
N SER A 58 0.70 -4.64 -6.12
CA SER A 58 0.04 -5.76 -6.78
C SER A 58 0.52 -7.10 -6.25
N LEU A 59 -0.28 -8.14 -6.47
CA LEU A 59 0.06 -9.52 -6.14
C LEU A 59 0.29 -10.29 -7.44
N GLU A 60 1.44 -10.93 -7.56
CA GLU A 60 1.76 -11.80 -8.68
C GLU A 60 1.35 -13.24 -8.35
N GLU A 61 0.14 -13.63 -8.79
CA GLU A 61 -0.43 -14.93 -8.41
C GLU A 61 0.35 -16.12 -8.97
N SER A 62 1.04 -15.93 -10.09
CA SER A 62 1.85 -17.00 -10.71
C SER A 62 3.04 -17.44 -9.86
N GLN A 63 3.42 -16.65 -8.83
CA GLN A 63 4.59 -16.90 -7.99
C GLN A 63 4.24 -17.15 -6.52
N PHE A 64 2.98 -17.50 -6.20
CA PHE A 64 2.62 -17.82 -4.83
C PHE A 64 3.25 -19.13 -4.35
N ASP A 65 4.22 -19.01 -3.45
CA ASP A 65 4.72 -20.14 -2.67
C ASP A 65 3.73 -20.51 -1.56
N THR A 66 2.86 -21.46 -1.85
CA THR A 66 1.88 -22.00 -0.89
C THR A 66 2.49 -22.91 0.19
N THR A 67 3.79 -23.20 0.11
CA THR A 67 4.51 -23.98 1.13
C THR A 67 4.94 -23.13 2.33
N LEU A 68 5.04 -21.81 2.15
CA LEU A 68 5.26 -20.84 3.22
C LEU A 68 4.01 -20.70 4.11
N ARG A 69 3.91 -21.57 5.12
CA ARG A 69 2.81 -21.57 6.11
C ARG A 69 3.07 -20.70 7.35
N ALA A 70 4.23 -20.05 7.42
CA ALA A 70 4.61 -19.27 8.59
C ALA A 70 4.15 -17.81 8.46
N MET A 71 3.00 -17.47 9.07
CA MET A 71 2.50 -16.09 9.20
C MET A 71 3.58 -15.10 9.66
N ASN A 72 4.46 -15.52 10.57
CA ASN A 72 5.57 -14.71 11.07
C ASN A 72 6.57 -14.31 9.97
N THR A 73 6.84 -15.19 9.01
CA THR A 73 7.74 -14.89 7.89
C THR A 73 7.13 -13.84 6.96
N VAL A 74 5.82 -13.95 6.66
CA VAL A 74 5.11 -12.95 5.85
C VAL A 74 5.11 -11.60 6.57
N TYR A 75 4.76 -11.58 7.87
CA TYR A 75 4.76 -10.36 8.68
C TYR A 75 6.13 -9.66 8.69
N TYR A 76 7.21 -10.42 8.88
CA TYR A 76 8.56 -9.86 8.88
C TYR A 76 8.97 -9.32 7.49
N ARG A 77 8.66 -10.05 6.42
CA ARG A 77 8.95 -9.60 5.04
C ARG A 77 8.16 -8.34 4.67
N MET A 78 6.90 -8.24 5.09
CA MET A 78 6.09 -7.03 4.93
C MET A 78 6.71 -5.85 5.69
N GLY A 79 7.24 -6.06 6.90
CA GLY A 79 7.98 -5.02 7.62
C GLY A 79 9.24 -4.53 6.90
N ILE A 80 9.99 -5.42 6.25
CA ILE A 80 11.14 -5.03 5.41
C ILE A 80 10.68 -4.23 4.18
N LEU A 81 9.62 -4.69 3.51
CA LEU A 81 9.04 -3.99 2.36
C LEU A 81 8.65 -2.55 2.72
N LEU A 82 7.95 -2.37 3.84
CA LEU A 82 7.55 -1.05 4.34
C LEU A 82 8.75 -0.17 4.70
N LYS A 83 9.79 -0.72 5.34
CA LYS A 83 11.04 0.02 5.60
C LYS A 83 11.74 0.45 4.32
N SER A 84 11.72 -0.42 3.30
CA SER A 84 12.29 -0.11 1.99
C SER A 84 11.51 1.02 1.31
N LEU A 85 10.18 0.99 1.37
CA LEU A 85 9.32 2.05 0.87
C LEU A 85 9.63 3.40 1.53
N ILE A 86 9.69 3.44 2.87
CA ILE A 86 10.05 4.65 3.65
C ILE A 86 11.43 5.18 3.27
N THR A 87 12.36 4.31 2.88
CA THR A 87 13.73 4.75 2.52
C THR A 87 13.78 5.35 1.11
N ILE A 88 12.87 4.95 0.23
CA ILE A 88 12.84 5.42 -1.16
C ILE A 88 12.08 6.75 -1.27
N THR A 89 11.07 6.98 -0.42
CA THR A 89 10.25 8.21 -0.36
C THR A 89 10.82 9.24 0.60
#